data_AF-A0AAJ2M7E4-F1
#
_entry.id   AF-A0AAJ2M7E4-F1
#
_cell.length_a   1.000
_cell.length_b   1.000
_cell.length_c   1.000
_cell.angle_alpha   90.00
_cell.angle_beta   90.00
_cell.angle_gamma   90.00
#
_symmetry.space_group_name_H-M   'P 1'
#
loop_
_entity.id
_entity.type
_entity.pdbx_description
1 polymer ?
#
loop_
_entity_poly.entity_id
_entity_poly.type
_entity_poly.pdbx_seq_one_letter_code
_entity_poly.pdbx_strand_id
1 'polypeptide(L)'
;MFVLTGSAAVLLAASCGEDPDRTTWTRGADSLPDRQVWAHMVPQGLPLSEDPQTHYGSERPLVLAPAGTPYPQLVQSQLDQARAAGLTGMQILLLEDVNSGDDFVTDWMAAADPTWQDGARGFAVAACIQATSRSGAESLIREYVAAAKDRPSAARIDDALVVWVYDARALSPDDWLACRRGLERDGIAVYVVAELRTAASQNDNAFDAAAVDPYAGLFEAVWLFDDHDFMILPDVARWAREHDTAFAGGILPGYNRETTNGGYVDARATELWRSQWQLQRDAGAGWATAVTWNDVVERTAVQPTTDWGTTRADLTAHFAAQFRGETPPTRDPVGYVTSPQFLIEGRNVLAEGLVINHGAEPVRVRVRVIARDERDLASSDPVTVAAGEAGAAVLDRGIEADAGSWVYAVVDVTDGTGRRLSSTRGAPVVVYAPEDPAVPQPARRTYYSLASDRSAAFTDLVATPPRDADARSLRLTAREPVRSLEVLHNTWPAGLAVGQQDVAYEDPPQSIVGGQDVATPAHGFTVARAVGQDGSIAYSTPVYRRDDP
;
A
#
# COMPACT_ATOMS: atom_id res chain seq x y z
N MET A 1 -58.28 -56.89 19.90
CA MET A 1 -59.20 -57.55 18.95
C MET A 1 -59.64 -56.48 17.96
N PHE A 2 -58.92 -56.35 16.83
CA PHE A 2 -59.43 -56.43 15.43
C PHE A 2 -60.40 -55.28 15.04
N VAL A 3 -60.28 -54.46 13.99
CA VAL A 3 -59.61 -54.48 12.66
C VAL A 3 -59.45 -53.03 12.12
N LEU A 4 -58.42 -52.86 11.28
CA LEU A 4 -58.09 -51.86 10.24
C LEU A 4 -59.18 -50.96 9.59
N THR A 5 -58.78 -49.71 9.33
CA THR A 5 -58.85 -48.97 8.04
C THR A 5 -57.72 -47.92 8.11
N GLY A 6 -56.66 -47.90 7.31
CA GLY A 6 -56.64 -47.83 5.85
C GLY A 6 -56.30 -46.41 5.40
N SER A 7 -55.13 -45.86 5.78
CA SER A 7 -54.67 -44.53 5.34
C SER A 7 -53.72 -44.69 4.15
N ALA A 8 -54.16 -44.22 2.98
CA ALA A 8 -53.33 -44.10 1.80
C ALA A 8 -52.26 -43.04 2.03
N ALA A 9 -51.00 -43.41 1.84
CA ALA A 9 -49.89 -42.48 1.72
C ALA A 9 -50.01 -41.73 0.40
N VAL A 10 -50.27 -40.43 0.45
CA VAL A 10 -50.02 -39.54 -0.69
C VAL A 10 -48.54 -39.20 -0.66
N LEU A 11 -47.77 -39.87 -1.51
CA LEU A 11 -46.46 -39.43 -1.95
C LEU A 11 -46.63 -38.10 -2.68
N LEU A 12 -46.38 -36.99 -2.00
CA LEU A 12 -46.04 -35.74 -2.67
C LEU A 12 -44.59 -35.87 -3.13
N ALA A 13 -44.41 -36.41 -4.33
CA ALA A 13 -43.24 -36.11 -5.13
C ALA A 13 -43.29 -34.61 -5.42
N ALA A 14 -42.55 -33.82 -4.63
CA ALA A 14 -42.19 -32.48 -5.06
C ALA A 14 -41.28 -32.67 -6.28
N SER A 15 -41.86 -32.57 -7.47
CA SER A 15 -41.07 -32.33 -8.67
C SER A 15 -40.38 -30.98 -8.45
N CYS A 16 -39.07 -31.01 -8.18
CA CYS A 16 -38.23 -29.86 -8.41
C CYS A 16 -38.38 -29.50 -9.89
N GLY A 17 -39.23 -28.52 -10.18
CA GLY A 17 -39.27 -27.90 -11.50
C GLY A 17 -37.95 -27.17 -11.66
N GLU A 18 -37.15 -27.60 -12.63
CA GLU A 18 -36.04 -26.81 -13.15
C GLU A 18 -36.60 -25.47 -13.61
N ASP A 19 -36.06 -24.39 -13.05
CA ASP A 19 -36.34 -23.03 -13.51
C ASP A 19 -35.62 -22.81 -14.85
N PRO A 20 -36.33 -22.64 -15.98
CA PRO A 20 -35.71 -22.55 -17.29
C PRO A 20 -35.02 -21.19 -17.56
N ASP A 21 -35.06 -20.24 -16.61
CA ASP A 21 -34.40 -18.93 -16.72
C ASP A 21 -33.05 -18.84 -15.98
N ARG A 22 -32.57 -19.94 -15.37
CA ARG A 22 -31.16 -20.07 -14.99
C ARG A 22 -30.37 -20.45 -16.24
N THR A 23 -30.09 -19.47 -17.10
CA THR A 23 -28.99 -19.61 -18.07
C THR A 23 -27.74 -19.95 -17.28
N THR A 24 -27.31 -21.20 -17.40
CA THR A 24 -25.99 -21.65 -17.01
C THR A 24 -25.01 -20.82 -17.82
N TRP A 25 -24.50 -19.75 -17.21
CA TRP A 25 -23.25 -19.12 -17.62
C TRP A 25 -22.28 -20.25 -17.88
N THR A 26 -21.75 -20.34 -19.09
CA THR A 26 -20.67 -21.28 -19.39
C THR A 26 -19.49 -20.89 -18.49
N ARG A 27 -19.46 -21.49 -17.30
CA ARG A 27 -18.35 -21.47 -16.38
C ARG A 27 -17.18 -22.10 -17.12
N GLY A 28 -16.31 -21.26 -17.67
CA GLY A 28 -14.91 -21.62 -17.78
C GLY A 28 -14.36 -21.74 -16.37
N ALA A 29 -14.57 -22.89 -15.72
CA ALA A 29 -13.77 -23.26 -14.57
C ALA A 29 -12.35 -23.54 -15.12
N ASP A 30 -11.43 -22.62 -14.88
CA ASP A 30 -10.24 -22.86 -14.05
C ASP A 30 -9.25 -21.70 -14.18
N SER A 31 -9.14 -20.94 -13.08
CA SER A 31 -8.14 -19.89 -12.78
C SER A 31 -8.20 -18.57 -13.54
N LEU A 32 -7.96 -17.47 -12.80
CA LEU A 32 -7.57 -16.20 -13.39
C LEU A 32 -6.34 -16.42 -14.28
N PRO A 33 -6.35 -15.94 -15.55
CA PRO A 33 -5.27 -16.20 -16.47
C PRO A 33 -4.04 -15.42 -16.06
N ASP A 34 -2.89 -16.10 -16.17
CA ASP A 34 -1.59 -15.60 -15.76
C ASP A 34 -1.53 -15.19 -14.28
N ARG A 35 -0.37 -15.34 -13.65
CA ARG A 35 -0.18 -14.89 -12.26
C ARG A 35 0.04 -13.38 -12.25
N GLN A 36 -1.03 -12.60 -12.40
CA GLN A 36 -0.93 -11.14 -12.43
C GLN A 36 -0.80 -10.56 -11.03
N VAL A 37 -0.11 -9.42 -10.95
CA VAL A 37 0.07 -8.62 -9.74
C VAL A 37 -0.45 -7.22 -10.01
N TRP A 38 -1.53 -6.88 -9.33
CA TRP A 38 -2.26 -5.64 -9.46
C TRP A 38 -1.97 -4.72 -8.29
N ALA A 39 -2.28 -3.44 -8.45
CA ALA A 39 -2.47 -2.53 -7.33
C ALA A 39 -3.74 -1.71 -7.54
N HIS A 40 -4.43 -1.40 -6.44
CA HIS A 40 -5.51 -0.41 -6.44
C HIS A 40 -4.91 1.00 -6.43
N MET A 41 -5.41 1.88 -7.28
CA MET A 41 -4.97 3.27 -7.34
C MET A 41 -6.13 4.23 -7.10
N VAL A 42 -5.91 5.16 -6.18
CA VAL A 42 -6.82 6.28 -5.95
C VAL A 42 -6.43 7.45 -6.87
N PRO A 43 -7.37 8.05 -7.61
CA PRO A 43 -7.08 9.10 -8.58
C PRO A 43 -6.59 10.41 -7.93
N GLN A 44 -6.91 10.62 -6.65
CA GLN A 44 -6.54 11.81 -5.88
C GLN A 44 -5.03 11.85 -5.51
N GLY A 45 -4.29 10.76 -5.74
CA GLY A 45 -2.90 10.61 -5.28
C GLY A 45 -1.82 10.81 -6.34
N LEU A 46 -2.04 11.62 -7.39
CA LEU A 46 -0.95 11.97 -8.29
C LEU A 46 0.04 12.96 -7.65
N PRO A 47 1.35 12.78 -7.88
CA PRO A 47 2.41 13.50 -7.19
C PRO A 47 2.63 14.92 -7.77
N LEU A 48 1.62 15.80 -7.70
CA LEU A 48 1.75 17.21 -8.06
C LEU A 48 2.00 18.09 -6.84
N SER A 49 3.06 18.90 -6.87
CA SER A 49 3.32 19.90 -5.82
C SER A 49 2.49 21.18 -5.95
N GLU A 50 1.62 21.26 -6.97
CA GLU A 50 0.98 22.52 -7.40
C GLU A 50 -0.40 22.77 -6.80
N ASP A 51 -0.96 21.80 -6.08
CA ASP A 51 -2.18 22.01 -5.30
C ASP A 51 -1.84 22.38 -3.84
N PRO A 52 -1.90 23.67 -3.46
CA PRO A 52 -1.63 24.12 -2.10
C PRO A 52 -2.61 23.56 -1.06
N GLN A 53 -3.69 22.86 -1.46
CA GLN A 53 -4.60 22.17 -0.55
C GLN A 53 -4.15 20.73 -0.22
N THR A 54 -3.24 20.14 -1.00
CA THR A 54 -2.88 18.73 -0.87
C THR A 54 -1.70 18.55 0.09
N HIS A 55 -2.01 18.47 1.38
CA HIS A 55 -1.07 18.10 2.43
C HIS A 55 -1.11 16.58 2.71
N TYR A 56 -0.08 15.83 2.29
CA TYR A 56 -0.01 14.37 2.47
C TYR A 56 0.47 13.89 3.87
N GLY A 57 0.54 14.79 4.87
CA GLY A 57 1.20 14.47 6.15
C GLY A 57 2.72 14.24 5.96
N SER A 58 3.33 13.34 6.76
CA SER A 58 4.76 13.00 6.61
C SER A 58 5.08 12.22 5.34
N GLU A 59 4.13 11.48 4.79
CA GLU A 59 4.39 10.50 3.74
C GLU A 59 4.10 11.06 2.35
N ARG A 60 5.13 11.30 1.55
CA ARG A 60 5.01 11.84 0.19
C ARG A 60 5.51 10.85 -0.85
N PRO A 61 4.97 10.82 -2.08
CA PRO A 61 5.57 10.06 -3.17
C PRO A 61 7.03 10.50 -3.43
N LEU A 62 7.97 9.57 -3.64
CA LEU A 62 9.37 9.94 -3.96
C LEU A 62 9.55 10.60 -5.34
N VAL A 63 8.54 10.49 -6.19
CA VAL A 63 8.43 11.19 -7.48
C VAL A 63 7.53 12.42 -7.38
N LEU A 64 7.40 13.01 -6.19
CA LEU A 64 6.78 14.33 -6.03
C LEU A 64 7.42 15.31 -7.01
N ALA A 65 6.63 15.72 -8.00
CA ALA A 65 7.12 16.51 -9.11
C ALA A 65 6.87 18.00 -8.85
N PRO A 66 7.75 18.90 -9.32
CA PRO A 66 7.53 20.33 -9.23
C PRO A 66 6.24 20.77 -9.92
N ALA A 67 5.74 21.90 -9.45
CA ALA A 67 4.77 22.76 -10.10
C ALA A 67 5.01 22.87 -11.61
N GLY A 68 3.98 22.63 -12.43
CA GLY A 68 4.02 22.78 -13.88
C GLY A 68 4.56 21.56 -14.62
N THR A 69 4.84 20.46 -13.93
CA THR A 69 5.23 19.20 -14.57
C THR A 69 4.07 18.69 -15.44
N PRO A 70 4.29 18.42 -16.75
CA PRO A 70 3.23 17.96 -17.64
C PRO A 70 2.58 16.66 -17.14
N TYR A 71 1.25 16.63 -17.10
CA TYR A 71 0.49 15.49 -16.59
C TYR A 71 0.91 14.12 -17.20
N PRO A 72 1.12 13.97 -18.53
CA PRO A 72 1.57 12.71 -19.10
C PRO A 72 2.92 12.21 -18.53
N GLN A 73 3.80 13.12 -18.14
CA GLN A 73 5.09 12.75 -17.52
C GLN A 73 4.89 12.18 -16.11
N LEU A 74 3.89 12.66 -15.37
CA LEU A 74 3.55 12.12 -14.04
C LEU A 74 3.03 10.70 -14.15
N VAL A 75 2.10 10.48 -15.08
CA VAL A 75 1.53 9.15 -15.36
C VAL A 75 2.63 8.19 -15.79
N GLN A 76 3.50 8.59 -16.71
CA GLN A 76 4.62 7.76 -17.13
C GLN A 76 5.56 7.42 -15.96
N SER A 77 5.88 8.40 -15.10
CA SER A 77 6.73 8.16 -13.94
C SER A 77 6.10 7.18 -12.95
N GLN A 78 4.79 7.23 -12.75
CA GLN A 78 4.05 6.30 -11.89
C GLN A 78 4.03 4.89 -12.50
N LEU A 79 3.80 4.78 -13.81
CA LEU A 79 3.85 3.51 -14.54
C LEU A 79 5.23 2.86 -14.45
N ASP A 80 6.31 3.63 -14.64
CA ASP A 80 7.68 3.13 -14.55
C ASP A 80 7.99 2.59 -13.14
N GLN A 81 7.54 3.29 -12.10
CA GLN A 81 7.67 2.82 -10.71
C GLN A 81 6.83 1.58 -10.43
N ALA A 82 5.59 1.52 -10.91
CA ALA A 82 4.73 0.36 -10.75
C ALA A 82 5.36 -0.89 -11.38
N ARG A 83 5.92 -0.76 -12.58
CA ARG A 83 6.63 -1.85 -13.26
C ARG A 83 7.91 -2.25 -12.53
N ALA A 84 8.68 -1.27 -12.03
CA ALA A 84 9.86 -1.55 -11.21
C ALA A 84 9.51 -2.28 -9.89
N ALA A 85 8.33 -1.99 -9.32
CA ALA A 85 7.78 -2.71 -8.17
C ALA A 85 7.23 -4.10 -8.54
N GLY A 86 7.35 -4.53 -9.80
CA GLY A 86 6.91 -5.85 -10.26
C GLY A 86 5.41 -5.99 -10.51
N LEU A 87 4.66 -4.88 -10.54
CA LEU A 87 3.26 -4.87 -10.91
C LEU A 87 3.10 -5.14 -12.42
N THR A 88 2.07 -5.91 -12.75
CA THR A 88 1.67 -6.21 -14.13
C THR A 88 0.38 -5.51 -14.53
N GLY A 89 -0.34 -4.91 -13.59
CA GLY A 89 -1.47 -4.08 -13.88
C GLY A 89 -1.85 -3.12 -12.77
N MET A 90 -2.73 -2.18 -13.12
CA MET A 90 -3.30 -1.19 -12.20
C MET A 90 -4.82 -1.17 -12.36
N GLN A 91 -5.53 -1.18 -11.24
CA GLN A 91 -6.97 -0.92 -11.20
C GLN A 91 -7.23 0.44 -10.55
N ILE A 92 -7.89 1.32 -11.31
CA ILE A 92 -7.99 2.75 -11.01
C ILE A 92 -9.41 3.07 -10.58
N LEU A 93 -9.56 3.68 -9.42
CA LEU A 93 -10.87 3.99 -8.83
C LEU A 93 -11.64 5.04 -9.65
N LEU A 94 -12.86 4.69 -10.03
CA LEU A 94 -13.90 5.54 -10.59
C LEU A 94 -15.10 5.55 -9.64
N LEU A 95 -15.60 6.74 -9.35
CA LEU A 95 -16.63 7.03 -8.37
C LEU A 95 -17.81 7.66 -9.08
N GLU A 96 -19.00 7.06 -8.92
CA GLU A 96 -20.25 7.62 -9.46
C GLU A 96 -20.40 9.10 -9.10
N ASP A 97 -20.73 9.93 -10.10
CA ASP A 97 -20.90 11.39 -9.99
C ASP A 97 -19.66 12.19 -9.55
N VAL A 98 -18.48 11.59 -9.48
CA VAL A 98 -17.23 12.27 -9.09
C VAL A 98 -16.22 12.31 -10.22
N ASN A 99 -15.96 11.19 -10.90
CA ASN A 99 -15.01 11.08 -12.02
C ASN A 99 -15.44 10.01 -13.03
N SER A 100 -14.86 10.06 -14.24
CA SER A 100 -15.25 9.21 -15.37
C SER A 100 -14.07 8.44 -15.99
N GLY A 101 -14.37 7.49 -16.87
CA GLY A 101 -13.35 6.65 -17.53
C GLY A 101 -12.41 7.38 -18.50
N ASP A 102 -12.80 8.55 -18.98
CA ASP A 102 -11.99 9.43 -19.85
C ASP A 102 -10.99 10.32 -19.09
N ASP A 103 -11.10 10.40 -17.75
CA ASP A 103 -10.14 11.11 -16.91
C ASP A 103 -8.82 10.32 -16.83
N PHE A 104 -8.72 9.47 -15.81
CA PHE A 104 -7.44 8.93 -15.36
C PHE A 104 -7.07 7.61 -16.04
N VAL A 105 -8.09 6.81 -16.35
CA VAL A 105 -7.93 5.47 -16.92
C VAL A 105 -7.39 5.54 -18.35
N THR A 106 -7.89 6.49 -19.15
CA THR A 106 -7.46 6.69 -20.55
C THR A 106 -6.00 7.10 -20.63
N ASP A 107 -5.53 7.99 -19.76
CA ASP A 107 -4.15 8.45 -19.75
C ASP A 107 -3.16 7.35 -19.31
N TRP A 108 -3.54 6.53 -18.33
CA TRP A 108 -2.76 5.36 -17.94
C TRP A 108 -2.67 4.32 -19.05
N MET A 109 -3.77 4.07 -19.77
CA MET A 109 -3.73 3.22 -20.96
C MET A 109 -2.82 3.78 -22.04
N ALA A 110 -2.91 5.08 -22.32
CA ALA A 110 -2.06 5.72 -23.32
C ALA A 110 -0.56 5.61 -22.98
N ALA A 111 -0.19 5.72 -21.70
CA ALA A 111 1.18 5.49 -21.23
C ALA A 111 1.59 4.02 -21.29
N ALA A 112 0.66 3.09 -21.05
CA ALA A 112 0.92 1.66 -21.05
C ALA A 112 0.96 1.02 -22.45
N ASP A 113 0.21 1.54 -23.43
CA ASP A 113 0.07 0.97 -24.79
C ASP A 113 1.40 0.67 -25.50
N PRO A 114 2.45 1.53 -25.47
CA PRO A 114 3.74 1.23 -26.09
C PRO A 114 4.37 -0.07 -25.58
N THR A 115 4.12 -0.40 -24.30
CA THR A 115 4.69 -1.56 -23.63
C THR A 115 4.14 -2.90 -24.12
N TRP A 116 2.98 -2.86 -24.78
CA TRP A 116 2.34 -4.02 -25.41
C TRP A 116 2.86 -4.28 -26.82
N GLN A 117 3.32 -3.23 -27.51
CA GLN A 117 3.79 -3.32 -28.89
C GLN A 117 5.20 -3.93 -28.99
N ASP A 118 6.00 -3.80 -27.94
CA ASP A 118 7.39 -4.28 -27.90
C ASP A 118 7.54 -5.78 -27.56
N GLY A 119 6.43 -6.52 -27.41
CA GLY A 119 6.45 -7.94 -27.05
C GLY A 119 6.85 -8.24 -25.61
N ALA A 120 7.00 -7.21 -24.77
CA ALA A 120 7.06 -7.38 -23.31
C ALA A 120 5.70 -7.87 -22.80
N ARG A 121 5.66 -8.56 -21.65
CA ARG A 121 4.42 -8.72 -20.89
C ARG A 121 3.94 -7.30 -20.57
N GLY A 122 2.94 -6.82 -21.30
CA GLY A 122 2.47 -5.44 -21.22
C GLY A 122 1.92 -5.11 -19.82
N PHE A 123 1.66 -3.83 -19.57
CA PHE A 123 1.05 -3.38 -18.33
C PHE A 123 -0.46 -3.18 -18.52
N ALA A 124 -1.28 -3.95 -17.78
CA ALA A 124 -2.72 -3.93 -17.91
C ALA A 124 -3.36 -2.80 -17.09
N VAL A 125 -4.40 -2.17 -17.63
CA VAL A 125 -5.14 -1.10 -16.95
C VAL A 125 -6.62 -1.45 -16.94
N ALA A 126 -7.22 -1.40 -15.76
CA ALA A 126 -8.64 -1.65 -15.53
C ALA A 126 -9.29 -0.52 -14.73
N ALA A 127 -10.59 -0.29 -14.96
CA ALA A 127 -11.39 0.53 -14.06
C ALA A 127 -11.77 -0.27 -12.81
N CYS A 128 -11.78 0.41 -11.66
CA CYS A 128 -12.38 -0.06 -10.43
C CYS A 128 -13.54 0.85 -10.07
N ILE A 129 -14.77 0.38 -10.26
CA ILE A 129 -15.95 1.22 -10.09
C ILE A 129 -16.47 1.12 -8.67
N GLN A 130 -16.88 2.26 -8.12
CA GLN A 130 -17.74 2.34 -6.95
C GLN A 130 -19.01 3.08 -7.36
N ALA A 131 -20.12 2.34 -7.35
CA ALA A 131 -21.44 2.85 -7.70
C ALA A 131 -22.42 2.59 -6.54
N THR A 132 -23.36 3.50 -6.40
CA THR A 132 -24.47 3.46 -5.43
C THR A 132 -25.82 3.22 -6.12
N SER A 133 -25.86 3.30 -7.44
CA SER A 133 -27.04 2.98 -8.25
C SER A 133 -26.72 2.05 -9.42
N ARG A 134 -27.73 1.29 -9.88
CA ARG A 134 -27.62 0.49 -11.10
C ARG A 134 -27.23 1.34 -12.31
N SER A 135 -27.87 2.50 -12.48
CA SER A 135 -27.59 3.40 -13.60
C SER A 135 -26.17 3.95 -13.57
N GLY A 136 -25.65 4.25 -12.38
CA GLY A 136 -24.26 4.67 -12.20
C GLY A 136 -23.28 3.57 -12.58
N ALA A 137 -23.52 2.34 -12.12
CA ALA A 137 -22.69 1.19 -12.50
C ALA A 137 -22.70 0.98 -14.03
N GLU A 138 -23.87 1.02 -14.67
CA GLU A 138 -23.96 0.94 -16.13
C GLU A 138 -23.23 2.11 -16.83
N SER A 139 -23.31 3.33 -16.30
CA SER A 139 -22.63 4.51 -16.87
C SER A 139 -21.11 4.37 -16.81
N LEU A 140 -20.56 4.12 -15.62
CA LEU A 140 -19.12 4.00 -15.40
C LEU A 140 -18.51 2.87 -16.25
N ILE A 141 -19.21 1.74 -16.39
CA ILE A 141 -18.75 0.64 -17.25
C ILE A 141 -18.75 1.07 -18.72
N ARG A 142 -19.76 1.80 -19.20
CA ARG A 142 -19.80 2.28 -20.59
C ARG A 142 -18.72 3.32 -20.87
N GLU A 143 -18.44 4.19 -19.92
CA GLU A 143 -17.34 5.15 -19.99
C GLU A 143 -15.99 4.42 -20.07
N TYR A 144 -15.79 3.39 -19.24
CA TYR A 144 -14.60 2.54 -19.33
C TYR A 144 -14.50 1.82 -20.69
N VAL A 145 -15.60 1.28 -21.21
CA VAL A 145 -15.64 0.64 -22.54
C VAL A 145 -15.25 1.63 -23.64
N ALA A 146 -15.72 2.88 -23.55
CA ALA A 146 -15.37 3.93 -24.50
C ALA A 146 -13.87 4.30 -24.41
N ALA A 147 -13.33 4.45 -23.20
CA ALA A 147 -11.93 4.70 -22.93
C ALA A 147 -11.00 3.58 -23.44
N ALA A 148 -11.42 2.33 -23.24
CA ALA A 148 -10.69 1.12 -23.62
C ALA A 148 -10.75 0.80 -25.12
N LYS A 149 -11.49 1.58 -25.91
CA LYS A 149 -11.63 1.36 -27.35
C LYS A 149 -10.27 1.47 -28.03
N ASP A 150 -9.89 0.41 -28.76
CA ASP A 150 -8.63 0.30 -29.49
C ASP A 150 -7.36 0.39 -28.61
N ARG A 151 -7.50 0.21 -27.28
CA ARG A 151 -6.38 0.21 -26.32
C ARG A 151 -5.88 -1.22 -26.05
N PRO A 152 -4.67 -1.60 -26.50
CA PRO A 152 -4.11 -2.92 -26.17
C PRO A 152 -3.81 -3.09 -24.68
N SER A 153 -3.61 -1.99 -23.93
CA SER A 153 -3.40 -2.03 -22.48
C SER A 153 -4.65 -2.19 -21.65
N ALA A 154 -5.84 -2.11 -22.25
CA ALA A 154 -7.08 -2.40 -21.54
C ALA A 154 -7.12 -3.87 -21.12
N ALA A 155 -7.33 -4.09 -19.82
CA ALA A 155 -7.35 -5.41 -19.24
C ALA A 155 -8.49 -6.26 -19.81
N ARG A 156 -8.17 -7.45 -20.32
CA ARG A 156 -9.12 -8.38 -20.91
C ARG A 156 -8.87 -9.81 -20.47
N ILE A 157 -9.95 -10.57 -20.35
CA ILE A 157 -9.94 -12.03 -20.31
C ILE A 157 -10.76 -12.46 -21.52
N ASP A 158 -10.10 -13.12 -22.46
CA ASP A 158 -10.61 -13.30 -23.83
C ASP A 158 -11.03 -11.95 -24.43
N ASP A 159 -12.29 -11.82 -24.87
CA ASP A 159 -12.83 -10.57 -25.42
C ASP A 159 -13.46 -9.66 -24.35
N ALA A 160 -13.66 -10.15 -23.12
CA ALA A 160 -14.34 -9.42 -22.06
C ALA A 160 -13.40 -8.42 -21.35
N LEU A 161 -13.88 -7.20 -21.13
CA LEU A 161 -13.15 -6.19 -20.34
C LEU A 161 -13.16 -6.56 -18.86
N VAL A 162 -12.00 -6.53 -18.21
CA VAL A 162 -11.91 -6.71 -16.76
C VAL A 162 -12.37 -5.44 -16.07
N VAL A 163 -13.39 -5.54 -15.23
CA VAL A 163 -13.92 -4.46 -14.41
C VAL A 163 -13.80 -4.85 -12.95
N TRP A 164 -13.09 -4.05 -12.19
CA TRP A 164 -13.04 -4.20 -10.74
C TRP A 164 -14.23 -3.46 -10.13
N VAL A 165 -14.78 -3.98 -9.05
CA VAL A 165 -15.85 -3.34 -8.29
C VAL A 165 -15.38 -3.19 -6.85
N TYR A 166 -15.48 -1.97 -6.34
CA TYR A 166 -15.29 -1.64 -4.94
C TYR A 166 -16.66 -1.49 -4.26
N ASP A 167 -16.85 -2.10 -3.09
CA ASP A 167 -18.12 -2.12 -2.37
C ASP A 167 -19.29 -2.66 -3.20
N ALA A 168 -19.18 -3.90 -3.69
CA ALA A 168 -20.23 -4.50 -4.51
C ALA A 168 -21.58 -4.62 -3.78
N ARG A 169 -21.57 -4.62 -2.44
CA ARG A 169 -22.78 -4.66 -1.61
C ARG A 169 -23.52 -3.32 -1.52
N ALA A 170 -22.99 -2.25 -2.11
CA ALA A 170 -23.73 -1.01 -2.32
C ALA A 170 -24.96 -1.20 -3.24
N LEU A 171 -24.94 -2.22 -4.11
CA LEU A 171 -26.05 -2.62 -4.96
C LEU A 171 -26.60 -3.98 -4.52
N SER A 172 -27.90 -4.20 -4.74
CA SER A 172 -28.52 -5.50 -4.49
C SER A 172 -28.11 -6.54 -5.55
N PRO A 173 -28.21 -7.86 -5.26
CA PRO A 173 -28.04 -8.91 -6.25
C PRO A 173 -28.88 -8.71 -7.53
N ASP A 174 -30.13 -8.28 -7.36
CA ASP A 174 -31.05 -8.03 -8.48
C ASP A 174 -30.60 -6.83 -9.33
N ASP A 175 -30.07 -5.78 -8.70
CA ASP A 175 -29.52 -4.62 -9.41
C ASP A 175 -28.28 -5.00 -10.23
N TRP A 176 -27.39 -5.84 -9.69
CA TRP A 176 -26.24 -6.36 -10.43
C TRP A 176 -26.65 -7.24 -11.61
N LEU A 177 -27.59 -8.16 -11.39
CA LEU A 177 -28.12 -9.00 -12.46
C LEU A 177 -28.76 -8.15 -13.56
N ALA A 178 -29.51 -7.12 -13.19
CA ALA A 178 -30.13 -6.21 -14.14
C ALA A 178 -29.12 -5.33 -14.88
N CYS A 179 -28.07 -4.86 -14.19
CA CYS A 179 -26.93 -4.15 -14.78
C CYS A 179 -26.24 -5.00 -15.85
N ARG A 180 -25.83 -6.23 -15.50
CA ARG A 180 -25.18 -7.17 -16.43
C ARG A 180 -26.05 -7.46 -17.65
N ARG A 181 -27.33 -7.76 -17.45
CA ARG A 181 -28.29 -7.95 -18.56
C ARG A 181 -28.45 -6.70 -19.43
N GLY A 182 -28.31 -5.51 -18.84
CA GLY A 182 -28.33 -4.23 -19.57
C GLY A 182 -27.11 -4.08 -20.49
N LEU A 183 -25.92 -4.35 -19.96
CA LEU A 183 -24.65 -4.31 -20.70
C LEU A 183 -24.62 -5.34 -21.84
N GLU A 184 -25.09 -6.56 -21.58
CA GLU A 184 -25.16 -7.64 -22.57
C GLU A 184 -26.10 -7.33 -23.72
N ARG A 185 -27.26 -6.72 -23.43
CA ARG A 185 -28.20 -6.27 -24.46
C ARG A 185 -27.56 -5.27 -25.44
N ASP A 186 -26.55 -4.55 -24.97
CA ASP A 186 -25.79 -3.59 -25.77
C ASP A 186 -24.48 -4.17 -26.33
N GLY A 187 -24.28 -5.49 -26.17
CA GLY A 187 -23.10 -6.18 -26.70
C GLY A 187 -21.82 -5.92 -25.92
N ILE A 188 -21.92 -5.45 -24.68
CA ILE A 188 -20.75 -5.18 -23.81
C ILE A 188 -20.46 -6.42 -22.96
N ALA A 189 -19.33 -7.06 -23.21
CA ALA A 189 -18.83 -8.19 -22.42
C ALA A 189 -17.87 -7.70 -21.33
N VAL A 190 -18.13 -8.07 -20.08
CA VAL A 190 -17.30 -7.74 -18.91
C VAL A 190 -16.98 -8.98 -18.08
N TYR A 191 -15.79 -9.00 -17.50
CA TYR A 191 -15.34 -9.93 -16.47
C TYR A 191 -15.22 -9.15 -15.16
N VAL A 192 -16.03 -9.48 -14.16
CA VAL A 192 -16.16 -8.67 -12.95
C VAL A 192 -15.37 -9.27 -11.79
N VAL A 193 -14.50 -8.44 -11.19
CA VAL A 193 -13.71 -8.76 -9.99
C VAL A 193 -14.22 -7.90 -8.83
N ALA A 194 -14.96 -8.50 -7.89
CA ALA A 194 -15.75 -7.75 -6.91
C ALA A 194 -15.18 -7.82 -5.48
N GLU A 195 -15.10 -6.66 -4.84
CA GLU A 195 -14.91 -6.53 -3.40
C GLU A 195 -16.30 -6.68 -2.76
N LEU A 196 -16.47 -7.69 -1.90
CA LEU A 196 -17.78 -8.06 -1.36
C LEU A 196 -18.11 -7.38 -0.03
N ARG A 197 -17.37 -6.34 0.38
CA ARG A 197 -17.52 -5.59 1.63
C ARG A 197 -17.77 -6.49 2.82
N THR A 198 -16.72 -7.16 3.26
CA THR A 198 -16.77 -8.09 4.40
C THR A 198 -17.03 -7.35 5.72
N ALA A 199 -16.63 -6.08 5.81
CA ALA A 199 -16.73 -5.26 7.02
C ALA A 199 -16.02 -5.94 8.21
N ALA A 200 -14.86 -6.55 7.96
CA ALA A 200 -14.19 -7.45 8.89
C ALA A 200 -13.89 -6.77 10.24
N SER A 201 -13.41 -5.53 10.20
CA SER A 201 -13.09 -4.75 11.40
C SER A 201 -14.33 -4.34 12.19
N GLN A 202 -15.52 -4.29 11.57
CA GLN A 202 -16.78 -3.99 12.26
C GLN A 202 -17.53 -5.24 12.75
N ASN A 203 -17.09 -6.44 12.33
CA ASN A 203 -17.74 -7.72 12.63
C ASN A 203 -16.83 -8.65 13.44
N ASP A 204 -16.09 -8.12 14.42
CA ASP A 204 -15.21 -8.89 15.30
C ASP A 204 -14.18 -9.78 14.56
N ASN A 205 -13.74 -9.35 13.36
CA ASN A 205 -12.88 -10.13 12.46
C ASN A 205 -13.48 -11.48 12.05
N ALA A 206 -14.81 -11.55 11.89
CA ALA A 206 -15.52 -12.72 11.44
C ALA A 206 -16.08 -12.53 10.03
N PHE A 207 -16.04 -13.60 9.22
CA PHE A 207 -16.66 -13.63 7.90
C PHE A 207 -18.15 -14.00 8.01
N ASP A 208 -19.03 -13.07 7.63
CA ASP A 208 -20.47 -13.31 7.55
C ASP A 208 -20.87 -13.83 6.16
N ALA A 209 -20.79 -15.15 5.99
CA ALA A 209 -21.18 -15.80 4.73
C ALA A 209 -22.64 -15.51 4.34
N ALA A 210 -23.57 -15.37 5.29
CA ALA A 210 -24.98 -15.13 4.97
C ALA A 210 -25.21 -13.77 4.29
N ALA A 211 -24.36 -12.78 4.59
CA ALA A 211 -24.37 -11.49 3.91
C ALA A 211 -23.79 -11.52 2.49
N VAL A 212 -22.96 -12.52 2.19
CA VAL A 212 -22.16 -12.63 0.95
C VAL A 212 -22.78 -13.64 -0.03
N ASP A 213 -23.37 -14.73 0.48
CA ASP A 213 -24.02 -15.80 -0.29
C ASP A 213 -25.01 -15.32 -1.36
N PRO A 214 -25.82 -14.25 -1.15
CA PRO A 214 -26.71 -13.74 -2.19
C PRO A 214 -26.00 -13.25 -3.46
N TYR A 215 -24.70 -12.96 -3.38
CA TYR A 215 -23.86 -12.51 -4.50
C TYR A 215 -23.12 -13.66 -5.20
N ALA A 216 -23.24 -14.89 -4.69
CA ALA A 216 -22.59 -16.05 -5.27
C ALA A 216 -23.01 -16.26 -6.74
N GLY A 217 -22.02 -16.38 -7.63
CA GLY A 217 -22.24 -16.55 -9.06
C GLY A 217 -22.62 -15.28 -9.84
N LEU A 218 -22.64 -14.10 -9.21
CA LEU A 218 -22.82 -12.82 -9.92
C LEU A 218 -21.53 -12.26 -10.51
N PHE A 219 -20.38 -12.68 -9.97
CA PHE A 219 -19.06 -12.18 -10.33
C PHE A 219 -18.12 -13.35 -10.61
N GLU A 220 -17.20 -13.15 -11.54
CA GLU A 220 -16.25 -14.17 -11.95
C GLU A 220 -15.10 -14.31 -10.95
N ALA A 221 -14.74 -13.23 -10.25
CA ALA A 221 -13.73 -13.24 -9.20
C ALA A 221 -14.07 -12.31 -8.04
N VAL A 222 -13.42 -12.53 -6.91
CA VAL A 222 -13.51 -11.70 -5.70
C VAL A 222 -12.13 -11.30 -5.18
N TRP A 223 -12.07 -10.14 -4.54
CA TRP A 223 -10.83 -9.58 -3.97
C TRP A 223 -11.11 -8.93 -2.61
N LEU A 224 -10.04 -8.56 -1.90
CA LEU A 224 -10.08 -8.01 -0.53
C LEU A 224 -9.45 -6.62 -0.49
N PHE A 225 -10.03 -5.72 0.31
CA PHE A 225 -9.61 -4.32 0.43
C PHE A 225 -9.75 -3.74 1.85
N ASP A 226 -10.41 -4.43 2.78
CA ASP A 226 -10.67 -3.93 4.13
C ASP A 226 -9.42 -4.00 5.03
N ASP A 227 -9.36 -3.13 6.05
CA ASP A 227 -8.21 -2.99 6.94
C ASP A 227 -7.90 -4.29 7.70
N HIS A 228 -8.92 -5.09 8.00
CA HIS A 228 -8.82 -6.35 8.75
C HIS A 228 -9.06 -7.61 7.89
N ASP A 229 -9.13 -7.49 6.56
CA ASP A 229 -9.45 -8.63 5.68
C ASP A 229 -8.45 -9.79 5.80
N PHE A 230 -7.20 -9.51 6.16
CA PHE A 230 -6.19 -10.54 6.41
C PHE A 230 -6.57 -11.53 7.52
N MET A 231 -7.45 -11.13 8.45
CA MET A 231 -7.93 -11.98 9.54
C MET A 231 -8.97 -13.02 9.05
N ILE A 232 -9.75 -12.68 8.03
CA ILE A 232 -10.82 -13.52 7.47
C ILE A 232 -10.46 -14.15 6.13
N LEU A 233 -9.29 -13.82 5.58
CA LEU A 233 -8.78 -14.30 4.30
C LEU A 233 -8.95 -15.82 4.12
N PRO A 234 -8.61 -16.71 5.09
CA PRO A 234 -8.81 -18.14 4.91
C PRO A 234 -10.27 -18.55 4.70
N ASP A 235 -11.21 -17.83 5.30
CA ASP A 235 -12.65 -18.09 5.18
C ASP A 235 -13.20 -17.54 3.86
N VAL A 236 -12.78 -16.34 3.43
CA VAL A 236 -13.14 -15.81 2.11
C VAL A 236 -12.61 -16.71 0.99
N ALA A 237 -11.35 -17.14 1.08
CA ALA A 237 -10.76 -18.05 0.10
C ALA A 237 -11.46 -19.43 0.09
N ARG A 238 -11.97 -19.89 1.25
CA ARG A 238 -12.79 -21.10 1.33
C ARG A 238 -14.14 -20.90 0.64
N TRP A 239 -14.83 -19.82 0.97
CA TRP A 239 -16.10 -19.44 0.34
C TRP A 239 -15.96 -19.35 -1.18
N ALA A 240 -14.93 -18.66 -1.68
CA ALA A 240 -14.68 -18.53 -3.12
C ALA A 240 -14.54 -19.91 -3.80
N ARG A 241 -13.82 -20.86 -3.19
CA ARG A 241 -13.71 -22.24 -3.70
C ARG A 241 -15.04 -23.01 -3.63
N GLU A 242 -15.79 -22.87 -2.55
CA GLU A 242 -17.09 -23.55 -2.37
C GLU A 242 -18.16 -23.06 -3.36
N HIS A 243 -18.00 -21.84 -3.87
CA HIS A 243 -18.92 -21.21 -4.83
C HIS A 243 -18.40 -21.16 -6.29
N ASP A 244 -17.27 -21.82 -6.58
CA ASP A 244 -16.60 -21.80 -7.89
C ASP A 244 -16.28 -20.37 -8.39
N THR A 245 -15.86 -19.50 -7.48
CA THR A 245 -15.47 -18.10 -7.76
C THR A 245 -13.96 -17.96 -7.63
N ALA A 246 -13.32 -17.28 -8.59
CA ALA A 246 -11.88 -17.07 -8.52
C ALA A 246 -11.50 -16.05 -7.43
N PHE A 247 -10.31 -16.19 -6.85
CA PHE A 247 -9.81 -15.30 -5.81
C PHE A 247 -8.63 -14.46 -6.33
N ALA A 248 -8.79 -13.15 -6.37
CA ALA A 248 -7.80 -12.17 -6.85
C ALA A 248 -6.97 -11.50 -5.73
N GLY A 249 -7.09 -12.02 -4.51
CA GLY A 249 -6.31 -11.60 -3.35
C GLY A 249 -6.54 -10.16 -2.89
N GLY A 250 -5.75 -9.73 -1.92
CA GLY A 250 -5.78 -8.38 -1.33
C GLY A 250 -4.73 -8.27 -0.24
N ILE A 251 -3.73 -7.42 -0.44
CA ILE A 251 -2.55 -7.31 0.42
C ILE A 251 -2.46 -5.88 0.91
N LEU A 252 -2.46 -5.72 2.22
CA LEU A 252 -2.40 -4.46 2.94
C LEU A 252 -1.08 -4.37 3.73
N PRO A 253 -0.28 -3.30 3.58
CA PRO A 253 1.00 -3.16 4.28
C PRO A 253 0.89 -2.63 5.72
N GLY A 254 -0.34 -2.45 6.21
CA GLY A 254 -0.70 -1.69 7.40
C GLY A 254 -1.73 -0.64 7.03
N TYR A 255 -2.38 -0.05 8.03
CA TYR A 255 -3.44 0.93 7.82
C TYR A 255 -3.39 1.98 8.93
N ASN A 256 -3.48 3.25 8.57
CA ASN A 256 -3.61 4.32 9.54
C ASN A 256 -4.36 5.50 8.93
N ARG A 257 -5.65 5.58 9.23
CA ARG A 257 -6.49 6.74 8.90
C ARG A 257 -6.91 7.43 10.19
N GLU A 258 -6.47 8.65 10.43
CA GLU A 258 -6.71 9.34 11.71
C GLU A 258 -7.95 10.24 11.63
N THR A 259 -9.08 9.63 11.26
CA THR A 259 -10.41 10.26 11.29
C THR A 259 -11.30 9.57 12.33
N THR A 260 -12.46 10.17 12.66
CA THR A 260 -13.40 9.63 13.66
C THR A 260 -13.84 8.18 13.39
N ASN A 261 -13.88 7.77 12.12
CA ASN A 261 -14.26 6.41 11.70
C ASN A 261 -13.08 5.64 11.07
N GLY A 262 -11.86 6.16 11.16
CA GLY A 262 -10.68 5.55 10.56
C GLY A 262 -10.09 4.46 11.45
N GLY A 263 -9.76 3.32 10.84
CA GLY A 263 -9.08 2.20 11.48
C GLY A 263 -7.59 2.42 11.73
N TYR A 264 -6.97 1.45 12.42
CA TYR A 264 -5.53 1.38 12.61
C TYR A 264 -5.06 -0.07 12.68
N VAL A 265 -4.11 -0.42 11.80
CA VAL A 265 -3.42 -1.70 11.75
C VAL A 265 -1.92 -1.43 11.71
N ASP A 266 -1.24 -1.79 12.80
CA ASP A 266 0.22 -1.66 12.87
C ASP A 266 0.87 -2.55 11.79
N ALA A 267 1.64 -1.93 10.90
CA ALA A 267 2.45 -2.63 9.88
C ALA A 267 3.47 -3.61 10.49
N ARG A 268 3.85 -3.39 11.76
CA ARG A 268 4.91 -4.12 12.47
C ARG A 268 6.20 -4.16 11.65
N ALA A 269 6.70 -2.97 11.30
CA ALA A 269 7.72 -2.77 10.27
C ALA A 269 7.28 -3.38 8.92
N THR A 270 8.03 -4.32 8.34
CA THR A 270 7.60 -5.02 7.10
C THR A 270 6.91 -6.36 7.35
N GLU A 271 6.74 -6.77 8.62
CA GLU A 271 6.21 -8.09 8.99
C GLU A 271 4.83 -8.35 8.38
N LEU A 272 3.88 -7.41 8.54
CA LEU A 272 2.52 -7.57 8.04
C LEU A 272 2.53 -7.77 6.52
N TRP A 273 3.21 -6.89 5.78
CA TRP A 273 3.34 -6.98 4.32
C TRP A 273 3.86 -8.35 3.87
N ARG A 274 4.99 -8.80 4.43
CA ARG A 274 5.60 -10.11 4.10
C ARG A 274 4.67 -11.28 4.42
N SER A 275 4.00 -11.23 5.58
CA SER A 275 3.08 -12.30 6.00
C SER A 275 1.85 -12.39 5.10
N GLN A 276 1.31 -11.26 4.64
CA GLN A 276 0.13 -11.27 3.78
C GLN A 276 0.44 -11.83 2.38
N TRP A 277 1.63 -11.57 1.83
CA TRP A 277 2.07 -12.25 0.60
C TRP A 277 2.08 -13.78 0.74
N GLN A 278 2.55 -14.29 1.88
CA GLN A 278 2.52 -15.72 2.18
C GLN A 278 1.07 -16.22 2.29
N LEU A 279 0.22 -15.53 3.05
CA LEU A 279 -1.18 -15.91 3.25
C LEU A 279 -1.97 -15.97 1.93
N GLN A 280 -1.78 -14.99 1.04
CA GLN A 280 -2.42 -14.97 -0.27
C GLN A 280 -2.00 -16.16 -1.14
N ARG A 281 -0.71 -16.47 -1.13
CA ARG A 281 -0.17 -17.64 -1.85
C ARG A 281 -0.75 -18.95 -1.31
N ASP A 282 -0.78 -19.11 0.01
CA ASP A 282 -1.30 -20.32 0.67
C ASP A 282 -2.82 -20.47 0.50
N ALA A 283 -3.53 -19.35 0.39
CA ALA A 283 -4.96 -19.34 0.08
C ALA A 283 -5.29 -19.69 -1.38
N GLY A 284 -4.28 -19.77 -2.26
CA GLY A 284 -4.45 -20.11 -3.67
C GLY A 284 -4.97 -18.96 -4.52
N ALA A 285 -4.63 -17.72 -4.17
CA ALA A 285 -5.00 -16.56 -4.98
C ALA A 285 -4.44 -16.69 -6.41
N GLY A 286 -5.30 -16.47 -7.42
CA GLY A 286 -4.94 -16.53 -8.84
C GLY A 286 -4.21 -15.26 -9.29
N TRP A 287 -4.63 -14.11 -8.74
CA TRP A 287 -3.92 -12.83 -8.82
C TRP A 287 -3.57 -12.35 -7.40
N ALA A 288 -2.61 -11.43 -7.31
CA ALA A 288 -2.29 -10.71 -6.09
C ALA A 288 -2.60 -9.22 -6.29
N THR A 289 -3.20 -8.56 -5.29
CA THR A 289 -3.61 -7.15 -5.40
C THR A 289 -3.07 -6.34 -4.23
N ALA A 290 -2.23 -5.35 -4.49
CA ALA A 290 -1.74 -4.42 -3.48
C ALA A 290 -2.77 -3.33 -3.18
N VAL A 291 -3.08 -3.17 -1.91
CA VAL A 291 -4.01 -2.19 -1.34
C VAL A 291 -3.16 -1.25 -0.48
N THR A 292 -2.67 -0.14 -1.02
CA THR A 292 -2.93 0.46 -2.36
C THR A 292 -1.61 0.91 -3.00
N TRP A 293 -1.63 1.29 -4.28
CA TRP A 293 -0.48 1.89 -4.93
C TRP A 293 -0.08 3.21 -4.25
N ASN A 294 -1.02 4.13 -4.07
CA ASN A 294 -0.73 5.54 -3.76
C ASN A 294 -1.58 6.18 -2.67
N ASP A 295 -2.38 5.43 -1.90
CA ASP A 295 -3.16 6.03 -0.81
C ASP A 295 -2.27 6.27 0.43
N VAL A 296 -1.73 7.49 0.48
CA VAL A 296 -0.90 7.98 1.58
C VAL A 296 -1.75 8.55 2.73
N VAL A 297 -3.03 8.84 2.50
CA VAL A 297 -3.97 9.31 3.55
C VAL A 297 -4.25 8.17 4.51
N GLU A 298 -4.42 6.97 3.99
CA GLU A 298 -4.60 5.74 4.78
C GLU A 298 -3.27 5.06 5.12
N ARG A 299 -2.14 5.59 4.63
CA ARG A 299 -0.77 5.05 4.77
C ARG A 299 -0.61 3.62 4.25
N THR A 300 -1.45 3.24 3.28
CA THR A 300 -1.45 1.93 2.62
C THR A 300 -0.60 1.90 1.35
N ALA A 301 -0.05 3.05 0.93
CA ALA A 301 0.77 3.18 -0.28
C ALA A 301 1.95 2.20 -0.32
N VAL A 302 2.06 1.44 -1.41
CA VAL A 302 3.21 0.57 -1.73
C VAL A 302 4.18 1.20 -2.72
N GLN A 303 3.77 2.28 -3.40
CA GLN A 303 4.68 3.09 -4.19
C GLN A 303 5.83 3.61 -3.32
N PRO A 304 6.99 3.94 -3.91
CA PRO A 304 8.07 4.54 -3.14
C PRO A 304 7.64 5.87 -2.50
N THR A 305 7.79 5.98 -1.19
CA THR A 305 7.45 7.19 -0.41
C THR A 305 8.63 7.70 0.39
N THR A 306 8.56 8.95 0.85
CA THR A 306 9.58 9.56 1.69
C THR A 306 9.66 8.93 3.08
N ASP A 307 8.61 8.21 3.53
CA ASP A 307 8.61 7.46 4.78
C ASP A 307 9.16 6.04 4.56
N TRP A 308 8.83 5.37 3.46
CA TRP A 308 9.23 3.97 3.24
C TRP A 308 10.41 3.76 2.28
N GLY A 309 10.92 4.84 1.67
CA GLY A 309 11.90 4.74 0.60
C GLY A 309 11.37 3.86 -0.54
N THR A 310 12.18 2.91 -0.99
CA THR A 310 11.77 1.88 -1.95
C THR A 310 11.34 0.57 -1.27
N THR A 311 11.34 0.50 0.06
CA THR A 311 11.22 -0.78 0.82
C THR A 311 9.99 -1.60 0.43
N ARG A 312 8.80 -0.97 0.42
CA ARG A 312 7.55 -1.64 0.05
C ARG A 312 7.55 -2.06 -1.42
N ALA A 313 7.97 -1.18 -2.32
CA ALA A 313 8.06 -1.45 -3.75
C ALA A 313 9.05 -2.59 -4.07
N ASP A 314 10.21 -2.64 -3.41
CA ASP A 314 11.22 -3.68 -3.61
C ASP A 314 10.75 -5.04 -3.07
N LEU A 315 10.05 -5.05 -1.92
CA LEU A 315 9.37 -6.25 -1.43
C LEU A 315 8.27 -6.72 -2.37
N THR A 316 7.47 -5.79 -2.91
CA THR A 316 6.46 -6.11 -3.93
C THR A 316 7.12 -6.73 -5.14
N ALA A 317 8.24 -6.19 -5.63
CA ALA A 317 8.96 -6.76 -6.77
C ALA A 317 9.48 -8.18 -6.47
N HIS A 318 10.03 -8.38 -5.28
CA HIS A 318 10.50 -9.68 -4.81
C HIS A 318 9.38 -10.72 -4.77
N PHE A 319 8.28 -10.44 -4.07
CA PHE A 319 7.18 -11.38 -3.94
C PHE A 319 6.37 -11.54 -5.22
N ALA A 320 6.26 -10.50 -6.05
CA ALA A 320 5.63 -10.59 -7.35
C ALA A 320 6.38 -11.58 -8.27
N ALA A 321 7.71 -11.54 -8.28
CA ALA A 321 8.52 -12.52 -9.00
C ALA A 321 8.30 -13.94 -8.45
N GLN A 322 8.34 -14.13 -7.12
CA GLN A 322 8.06 -15.44 -6.51
C GLN A 322 6.64 -15.94 -6.81
N PHE A 323 5.65 -15.06 -6.74
CA PHE A 323 4.26 -15.36 -7.08
C PHE A 323 4.17 -15.88 -8.51
N ARG A 324 4.83 -15.22 -9.47
CA ARG A 324 4.88 -15.65 -10.87
C ARG A 324 5.78 -16.85 -11.17
N GLY A 325 6.51 -17.35 -10.18
CA GLY A 325 7.51 -18.41 -10.39
C GLY A 325 8.71 -17.93 -11.23
N GLU A 326 8.98 -16.63 -11.23
CA GLU A 326 10.11 -16.01 -11.90
C GLU A 326 11.34 -16.04 -10.99
N THR A 327 12.52 -16.19 -11.59
CA THR A 327 13.78 -16.00 -10.87
C THR A 327 14.11 -14.51 -10.87
N PRO A 328 14.22 -13.86 -9.70
CA PRO A 328 14.66 -12.47 -9.66
C PRO A 328 16.05 -12.32 -10.27
N PRO A 329 16.36 -11.18 -10.92
CA PRO A 329 17.70 -10.95 -11.46
C PRO A 329 18.73 -10.98 -10.33
N THR A 330 19.86 -11.65 -10.59
CA THR A 330 20.97 -11.67 -9.63
C THR A 330 21.52 -10.26 -9.45
N ARG A 331 21.54 -9.79 -8.19
CA ARG A 331 22.06 -8.47 -7.80
C ARG A 331 22.63 -8.53 -6.39
N ASP A 332 23.38 -7.51 -6.01
CA ASP A 332 23.90 -7.43 -4.64
C ASP A 332 22.75 -7.40 -3.62
N PRO A 333 22.94 -8.01 -2.43
CA PRO A 333 21.98 -7.95 -1.34
C PRO A 333 21.76 -6.51 -0.90
N VAL A 334 20.50 -6.09 -0.75
CA VAL A 334 20.15 -4.76 -0.25
C VAL A 334 19.60 -4.90 1.16
N GLY A 335 20.16 -4.15 2.10
CA GLY A 335 19.69 -4.05 3.47
C GLY A 335 18.74 -2.86 3.64
N TYR A 336 17.75 -3.02 4.49
CA TYR A 336 16.78 -1.98 4.82
C TYR A 336 16.71 -1.84 6.33
N VAL A 337 16.70 -0.60 6.81
CA VAL A 337 16.49 -0.28 8.22
C VAL A 337 15.12 0.35 8.39
N THR A 338 14.25 -0.34 9.12
CA THR A 338 12.91 0.16 9.45
C THR A 338 12.82 0.42 10.95
N SER A 339 12.35 1.60 11.33
CA SER A 339 12.20 2.03 12.72
C SER A 339 10.97 2.90 12.89
N PRO A 340 10.36 2.97 14.09
CA PRO A 340 9.21 3.83 14.29
C PRO A 340 9.60 5.31 14.15
N GLN A 341 8.68 6.18 13.76
CA GLN A 341 8.96 7.63 13.63
C GLN A 341 9.25 8.26 15.00
N PHE A 342 8.66 7.72 16.06
CA PHE A 342 8.90 8.11 17.44
C PHE A 342 8.81 6.91 18.39
N LEU A 343 9.34 7.09 19.59
CA LEU A 343 9.22 6.18 20.72
C LEU A 343 8.52 6.91 21.87
N ILE A 344 7.74 6.16 22.64
CA ILE A 344 7.24 6.63 23.94
C ILE A 344 8.13 6.01 25.01
N GLU A 345 8.69 6.83 25.88
CA GLU A 345 9.53 6.39 27.00
C GLU A 345 8.87 5.24 27.78
N GLY A 346 9.66 4.21 28.10
CA GLY A 346 9.19 3.01 28.77
C GLY A 346 8.45 1.99 27.88
N ARG A 347 8.18 2.29 26.60
CA ARG A 347 7.64 1.31 25.64
C ARG A 347 8.75 0.60 24.86
N ASN A 348 8.41 -0.54 24.25
CA ASN A 348 9.32 -1.25 23.37
C ASN A 348 9.59 -0.46 22.09
N VAL A 349 10.87 -0.41 21.69
CA VAL A 349 11.23 -0.08 20.31
C VAL A 349 11.00 -1.32 19.45
N LEU A 350 10.37 -1.15 18.29
CA LEU A 350 10.25 -2.17 17.24
C LEU A 350 11.11 -1.74 16.04
N ALA A 351 12.35 -2.20 15.97
CA ALA A 351 13.25 -1.93 14.85
C ALA A 351 13.50 -3.21 14.06
N GLU A 352 13.58 -3.10 12.73
CA GLU A 352 13.80 -4.21 11.81
C GLU A 352 15.00 -3.93 10.91
N GLY A 353 15.86 -4.95 10.77
CA GLY A 353 16.82 -5.05 9.70
C GLY A 353 16.36 -6.09 8.70
N LEU A 354 15.83 -5.64 7.57
CA LEU A 354 15.39 -6.49 6.45
C LEU A 354 16.53 -6.60 5.43
N VAL A 355 16.68 -7.77 4.81
CA VAL A 355 17.49 -7.94 3.60
C VAL A 355 16.66 -8.63 2.53
N ILE A 356 16.75 -8.10 1.30
CA ILE A 356 16.35 -8.81 0.08
C ILE A 356 17.63 -9.32 -0.58
N ASN A 357 17.87 -10.63 -0.49
CA ASN A 357 19.09 -11.26 -0.97
C ASN A 357 18.87 -11.87 -2.36
N HIS A 358 19.14 -11.12 -3.42
CA HIS A 358 19.21 -11.65 -4.78
C HIS A 358 20.65 -12.01 -5.19
N GLY A 359 21.58 -12.07 -4.23
CA GLY A 359 22.94 -12.51 -4.46
C GLY A 359 23.04 -14.03 -4.62
N ALA A 360 24.25 -14.52 -4.92
CA ALA A 360 24.49 -15.96 -5.09
C ALA A 360 24.71 -16.70 -3.75
N GLU A 361 25.09 -15.99 -2.69
CA GLU A 361 25.49 -16.57 -1.41
C GLU A 361 24.56 -16.11 -0.28
N PRO A 362 24.40 -16.92 0.79
CA PRO A 362 23.70 -16.48 1.98
C PRO A 362 24.41 -15.29 2.66
N VAL A 363 23.60 -14.41 3.25
CA VAL A 363 24.08 -13.26 4.04
C VAL A 363 23.49 -13.28 5.43
N ARG A 364 24.06 -12.50 6.34
CA ARG A 364 23.54 -12.31 7.70
C ARG A 364 23.17 -10.86 7.92
N VAL A 365 21.98 -10.63 8.48
CA VAL A 365 21.48 -9.30 8.86
C VAL A 365 21.33 -9.21 10.38
N ARG A 366 21.67 -8.06 10.94
CA ARG A 366 21.45 -7.72 12.36
C ARG A 366 20.99 -6.27 12.47
N VAL A 367 20.07 -6.00 13.39
CA VAL A 367 19.68 -4.64 13.75
C VAL A 367 20.18 -4.29 15.15
N ARG A 368 20.66 -3.05 15.30
CA ARG A 368 21.08 -2.45 16.57
C ARG A 368 20.33 -1.15 16.78
N VAL A 369 20.06 -0.80 18.03
CA VAL A 369 19.59 0.53 18.41
C VAL A 369 20.69 1.20 19.21
N ILE A 370 21.11 2.38 18.75
CA ILE A 370 22.16 3.19 19.35
C ILE A 370 21.60 4.52 19.85
N ALA A 371 22.17 5.03 20.93
CA ALA A 371 21.92 6.38 21.41
C ALA A 371 22.60 7.44 20.50
N ARG A 372 22.27 8.71 20.72
CA ARG A 372 22.86 9.85 19.99
C ARG A 372 24.39 9.97 20.12
N ASP A 373 24.96 9.41 21.19
CA ASP A 373 26.40 9.34 21.46
C ASP A 373 27.05 8.07 20.89
N GLU A 374 26.31 7.36 20.02
CA GLU A 374 26.68 6.11 19.36
C GLU A 374 26.85 4.89 20.28
N ARG A 375 26.47 5.00 21.55
CA ARG A 375 26.44 3.87 22.48
C ARG A 375 25.35 2.87 22.09
N ASP A 376 25.70 1.59 22.01
CA ASP A 376 24.74 0.50 21.81
C ASP A 376 23.78 0.41 23.01
N LEU A 377 22.48 0.48 22.73
CA LEU A 377 21.41 0.29 23.72
C LEU A 377 20.81 -1.13 23.63
N ALA A 378 20.72 -1.66 22.42
CA ALA A 378 20.13 -2.97 22.16
C ALA A 378 20.54 -3.52 20.79
N SER A 379 20.42 -4.84 20.62
CA SER A 379 20.63 -5.49 19.34
C SER A 379 19.86 -6.79 19.22
N SER A 380 19.44 -7.14 18.01
CA SER A 380 18.91 -8.46 17.70
C SER A 380 20.03 -9.50 17.63
N ASP A 381 19.63 -10.78 17.64
CA ASP A 381 20.46 -11.85 17.10
C ASP A 381 20.57 -11.70 15.57
N PRO A 382 21.69 -12.11 14.95
CA PRO A 382 21.82 -12.14 13.50
C PRO A 382 20.92 -13.21 12.87
N VAL A 383 20.26 -12.87 11.76
CA VAL A 383 19.46 -13.79 10.95
C VAL A 383 20.20 -14.09 9.64
N THR A 384 20.30 -15.36 9.26
CA THR A 384 20.84 -15.75 7.95
C THR A 384 19.72 -15.75 6.90
N VAL A 385 19.95 -15.11 5.77
CA VAL A 385 19.01 -15.01 4.64
C VAL A 385 19.64 -15.70 3.43
N ALA A 386 18.97 -16.72 2.89
CA ALA A 386 19.50 -17.48 1.75
C ALA A 386 19.45 -16.66 0.46
N ALA A 387 20.17 -17.13 -0.56
CA ALA A 387 20.10 -16.57 -1.91
C ALA A 387 18.68 -16.72 -2.48
N GLY A 388 18.15 -15.66 -3.08
CA GLY A 388 16.80 -15.60 -3.63
C GLY A 388 15.68 -15.36 -2.60
N GLU A 389 16.02 -15.07 -1.34
CA GLU A 389 15.04 -14.87 -0.25
C GLU A 389 15.05 -13.44 0.31
N ALA A 390 13.95 -13.08 0.98
CA ALA A 390 13.87 -11.92 1.84
C ALA A 390 13.72 -12.38 3.30
N GLY A 391 14.50 -11.79 4.21
CA GLY A 391 14.49 -12.15 5.63
C GLY A 391 14.86 -10.98 6.52
N ALA A 392 14.42 -11.01 7.77
CA ALA A 392 14.56 -9.89 8.68
C ALA A 392 15.04 -10.30 10.07
N ALA A 393 15.92 -9.48 10.65
CA ALA A 393 16.24 -9.51 12.07
C ALA A 393 15.44 -8.42 12.78
N VAL A 394 14.68 -8.79 13.81
CA VAL A 394 13.76 -7.90 14.52
C VAL A 394 14.22 -7.68 15.95
N LEU A 395 14.10 -6.45 16.42
CA LEU A 395 14.28 -6.06 17.81
C LEU A 395 12.98 -5.44 18.31
N ASP A 396 12.26 -6.16 19.18
CA ASP A 396 11.05 -5.68 19.88
C ASP A 396 11.29 -5.78 21.39
N ARG A 397 11.86 -4.72 21.99
CA ARG A 397 12.15 -4.71 23.43
C ARG A 397 12.27 -3.30 24.01
N GLY A 398 12.19 -3.18 25.33
CA GLY A 398 12.50 -1.94 26.04
C GLY A 398 13.97 -1.55 25.89
N ILE A 399 14.21 -0.25 25.80
CA ILE A 399 15.54 0.36 25.79
C ILE A 399 15.61 1.49 26.82
N GLU A 400 16.82 1.79 27.31
CA GLU A 400 17.07 2.94 28.17
C GLU A 400 17.26 4.19 27.31
N ALA A 401 16.19 4.95 27.12
CA ALA A 401 16.19 6.23 26.42
C ALA A 401 15.21 7.20 27.08
N ASP A 402 15.71 8.39 27.44
CA ASP A 402 14.94 9.39 28.18
C ASP A 402 14.07 10.23 27.23
N ALA A 403 12.92 10.70 27.71
CA ALA A 403 12.12 11.71 26.99
C ALA A 403 12.95 12.97 26.64
N GLY A 404 12.75 13.52 25.44
CA GLY A 404 13.53 14.64 24.92
C GLY A 404 14.88 14.24 24.30
N SER A 405 15.17 12.94 24.21
CA SER A 405 16.31 12.38 23.47
C SER A 405 15.88 11.77 22.13
N TRP A 406 16.84 11.17 21.41
CA TRP A 406 16.58 10.38 20.20
C TRP A 406 17.58 9.24 20.08
N VAL A 407 17.17 8.20 19.36
CA VAL A 407 17.97 7.01 19.06
C VAL A 407 18.01 6.76 17.55
N TYR A 408 18.89 5.86 17.10
CA TYR A 408 18.94 5.41 15.72
C TYR A 408 18.90 3.89 15.67
N ALA A 409 18.15 3.34 14.72
CA ALA A 409 18.35 1.97 14.28
C ALA A 409 19.53 1.91 13.30
N VAL A 410 20.36 0.86 13.39
CA VAL A 410 21.46 0.59 12.47
C VAL A 410 21.38 -0.87 12.05
N VAL A 411 21.44 -1.11 10.74
CA VAL A 411 21.40 -2.44 10.15
C VAL A 411 22.73 -2.76 9.53
N ASP A 412 23.32 -3.86 9.96
CA ASP A 412 24.57 -4.40 9.43
C ASP A 412 24.25 -5.66 8.61
N VAL A 413 24.70 -5.70 7.36
CA VAL A 413 24.63 -6.88 6.48
C VAL A 413 26.04 -7.41 6.26
N THR A 414 26.24 -8.72 6.46
CA THR A 414 27.54 -9.40 6.37
C THR A 414 27.47 -10.65 5.52
N ASP A 415 28.57 -11.03 4.87
CA ASP A 415 28.68 -12.32 4.17
C ASP A 415 29.00 -13.49 5.14
N GLY A 416 29.07 -14.71 4.61
CA GLY A 416 29.37 -15.92 5.39
C GLY A 416 30.72 -15.91 6.12
N THR A 417 31.65 -15.03 5.75
CA THR A 417 32.95 -14.84 6.43
C THR A 417 32.89 -13.81 7.56
N GLY A 418 31.76 -13.11 7.71
CA GLY A 418 31.59 -12.00 8.63
C GLY A 418 32.08 -10.65 8.09
N ARG A 419 32.50 -10.58 6.82
CA ARG A 419 32.85 -9.31 6.18
C ARG A 419 31.57 -8.50 5.97
N ARG A 420 31.60 -7.23 6.37
CA ARG A 420 30.47 -6.31 6.20
C ARG A 420 30.30 -5.92 4.74
N LEU A 421 29.09 -6.14 4.22
CA LEU A 421 28.64 -5.76 2.89
C LEU A 421 28.05 -4.35 2.91
N SER A 422 27.19 -4.06 3.89
CA SER A 422 26.60 -2.74 4.10
C SER A 422 26.36 -2.45 5.59
N SER A 423 26.23 -1.16 5.91
CA SER A 423 25.86 -0.65 7.23
C SER A 423 25.01 0.59 7.03
N THR A 424 23.74 0.53 7.41
CA THR A 424 22.79 1.61 7.15
C THR A 424 22.20 2.12 8.44
N ARG A 425 22.32 3.43 8.67
CA ARG A 425 21.70 4.12 9.80
C ARG A 425 20.33 4.62 9.35
N GLY A 426 19.29 4.33 10.14
CA GLY A 426 17.92 4.77 9.91
C GLY A 426 17.71 6.25 10.20
N ALA A 427 16.47 6.70 9.98
CA ALA A 427 16.01 7.99 10.45
C ALA A 427 16.11 8.08 11.99
N PRO A 428 16.29 9.28 12.57
CA PRO A 428 16.24 9.44 14.01
C PRO A 428 14.86 9.09 14.55
N VAL A 429 14.84 8.30 15.63
CA VAL A 429 13.62 7.99 16.39
C VAL A 429 13.60 8.89 17.62
N VAL A 430 12.70 9.87 17.61
CA VAL A 430 12.57 10.83 18.73
C VAL A 430 11.82 10.19 19.90
N VAL A 431 12.20 10.52 21.13
CA VAL A 431 11.62 9.91 22.34
C VAL A 431 10.74 10.93 23.07
N TYR A 432 9.44 10.63 23.15
CA TYR A 432 8.45 11.42 23.87
C TYR A 432 8.18 10.86 25.27
N ALA A 433 7.79 11.73 26.18
CA ALA A 433 7.19 11.30 27.44
C ALA A 433 5.80 10.67 27.18
N PRO A 434 5.30 9.76 28.03
CA PRO A 434 4.01 9.09 27.83
C PRO A 434 2.80 10.02 27.63
N GLU A 435 2.82 11.18 28.28
CA GLU A 435 1.75 12.18 28.26
C GLU A 435 2.11 13.42 27.42
N ASP A 436 3.14 13.33 26.58
CA ASP A 436 3.51 14.44 25.69
C ASP A 436 2.40 14.67 24.65
N PRO A 437 1.85 15.89 24.50
CA PRO A 437 0.77 16.15 23.55
C PRO A 437 1.20 16.04 22.08
N ALA A 438 2.50 15.86 21.79
CA ALA A 438 2.98 15.52 20.44
C ALA A 438 2.68 14.05 20.07
N VAL A 439 2.35 13.20 21.05
CA VAL A 439 1.97 11.80 20.82
C VAL A 439 0.51 11.73 20.37
N PRO A 440 0.22 11.12 19.20
CA PRO A 440 -1.16 10.90 18.76
C PRO A 440 -1.99 10.13 19.79
N GLN A 441 -3.29 10.41 19.88
CA GLN A 441 -4.23 9.69 20.74
C GLN A 441 -5.35 9.05 19.91
N PRO A 442 -5.49 7.71 19.90
CA PRO A 442 -4.60 6.73 20.56
C PRO A 442 -3.19 6.74 19.97
N ALA A 443 -2.21 6.25 20.73
CA ALA A 443 -0.83 6.15 20.26
C ALA A 443 -0.73 5.16 19.08
N ARG A 444 -0.45 5.69 17.89
CA ARG A 444 -0.27 4.93 16.65
C ARG A 444 1.19 4.90 16.27
N ARG A 445 1.71 3.71 15.97
CA ARG A 445 3.08 3.53 15.49
C ARG A 445 3.10 3.64 13.97
N THR A 446 3.84 4.63 13.47
CA THR A 446 4.22 4.80 12.06
C THR A 446 5.72 4.57 11.91
N TYR A 447 6.22 4.41 10.68
CA TYR A 447 7.61 4.00 10.45
C TYR A 447 8.34 4.90 9.46
N TYR A 448 9.67 4.88 9.57
CA TYR A 448 10.60 5.22 8.51
C TYR A 448 11.33 3.97 8.05
N SER A 449 11.62 3.86 6.76
CA SER A 449 12.43 2.77 6.19
C SER A 449 13.40 3.27 5.13
N LEU A 450 14.68 2.90 5.26
CA LEU A 450 15.75 3.33 4.34
C LEU A 450 16.52 2.14 3.79
N ALA A 451 16.70 2.12 2.47
CA ALA A 451 17.51 1.12 1.77
C ALA A 451 19.00 1.50 1.79
N SER A 452 19.88 0.51 1.88
CA SER A 452 21.32 0.71 2.02
C SER A 452 21.99 1.38 0.81
N ASP A 453 21.43 1.17 -0.38
CA ASP A 453 21.87 1.74 -1.65
C ASP A 453 21.13 3.05 -2.01
N ARG A 454 20.14 3.46 -1.20
CA ARG A 454 19.36 4.70 -1.33
C ARG A 454 19.35 5.51 -0.04
N SER A 455 20.42 5.42 0.75
CA SER A 455 20.63 6.24 1.94
C SER A 455 21.85 7.13 1.76
N ALA A 456 21.77 8.39 2.17
CA ALA A 456 22.88 9.33 2.13
C ALA A 456 23.09 10.01 3.49
N ALA A 457 24.29 10.55 3.74
CA ALA A 457 24.49 11.42 4.89
C ALA A 457 23.89 12.80 4.59
N PHE A 458 23.17 13.38 5.56
CA PHE A 458 22.48 14.66 5.35
C PHE A 458 23.44 15.79 4.98
N THR A 459 24.66 15.78 5.52
CA THR A 459 25.69 16.78 5.23
C THR A 459 26.24 16.70 3.80
N ASP A 460 26.03 15.57 3.12
CA ASP A 460 26.43 15.40 1.71
C ASP A 460 25.44 16.12 0.78
N LEU A 461 24.17 16.22 1.18
CA LEU A 461 23.10 16.85 0.39
C LEU A 461 22.82 18.29 0.82
N VAL A 462 22.94 18.61 2.10
CA VAL A 462 22.48 19.88 2.69
C VAL A 462 23.61 20.54 3.48
N ALA A 463 23.71 21.86 3.34
CA ALA A 463 24.64 22.66 4.14
C ALA A 463 24.26 22.59 5.63
N THR A 464 25.25 22.43 6.50
CA THR A 464 25.01 22.34 7.94
C THR A 464 24.41 23.65 8.46
N PRO A 465 23.22 23.63 9.09
CA PRO A 465 22.67 24.84 9.70
C PRO A 465 23.55 25.30 10.89
N PRO A 466 23.47 26.58 11.29
CA PRO A 466 24.13 27.07 12.50
C PRO A 466 23.74 26.23 13.72
N ARG A 467 24.70 25.94 14.61
CA ARG A 467 24.48 25.08 15.80
C ARG A 467 23.40 25.60 16.75
N ASP A 468 23.15 26.90 16.75
CA ASP A 468 22.22 27.58 17.66
C ASP A 468 20.94 28.06 16.95
N ALA A 469 20.62 27.52 15.77
CA ALA A 469 19.40 27.87 15.06
C ALA A 469 18.16 27.42 15.88
N ASP A 470 17.30 28.36 16.24
CA ASP A 470 15.97 28.04 16.77
C ASP A 470 15.19 27.22 15.73
N ALA A 471 14.47 26.20 16.18
CA ALA A 471 13.69 25.28 15.34
C ALA A 471 12.73 26.01 14.39
N ARG A 472 12.15 27.14 14.83
CA ARG A 472 11.25 27.99 14.03
C ARG A 472 11.96 28.95 13.08
N SER A 473 13.28 29.08 13.22
CA SER A 473 14.14 29.87 12.34
C SER A 473 14.96 29.01 11.38
N LEU A 474 14.73 27.69 11.39
CA LEU A 474 15.50 26.74 10.60
C LEU A 474 15.36 27.09 9.12
N ARG A 475 16.50 27.41 8.50
CA ARG A 475 16.63 27.57 7.06
C ARG A 475 17.69 26.59 6.60
N LEU A 476 17.34 25.80 5.59
CA LEU A 476 18.19 24.78 5.04
C LEU A 476 18.42 25.08 3.57
N THR A 477 19.68 24.90 3.16
CA THR A 477 20.11 25.07 1.77
C THR A 477 20.76 23.78 1.31
N ALA A 478 20.15 23.12 0.35
CA ALA A 478 20.75 22.00 -0.36
C ALA A 478 22.00 22.48 -1.12
N ARG A 479 23.05 21.66 -1.14
CA ARG A 479 24.31 21.98 -1.82
C ARG A 479 24.14 22.03 -3.34
N GLU A 480 23.23 21.19 -3.85
CA GLU A 480 22.78 21.11 -5.22
C GLU A 480 21.25 20.96 -5.23
N PRO A 481 20.55 21.23 -6.35
CA PRO A 481 19.11 21.00 -6.42
C PRO A 481 18.77 19.52 -6.11
N VAL A 482 17.99 19.31 -5.06
CA VAL A 482 17.46 18.00 -4.65
C VAL A 482 16.04 17.82 -5.20
N ARG A 483 15.51 16.59 -5.18
CA ARG A 483 14.10 16.35 -5.56
C ARG A 483 13.16 17.01 -4.57
N SER A 484 13.38 16.77 -3.29
CA SER A 484 12.69 17.48 -2.21
C SER A 484 13.61 17.77 -1.03
N LEU A 485 13.34 18.88 -0.36
CA LEU A 485 13.89 19.24 0.93
C LEU A 485 12.73 19.60 1.85
N GLU A 486 12.67 18.94 2.99
CA GLU A 486 11.52 18.96 3.90
C GLU A 486 11.98 19.27 5.32
N VAL A 487 11.15 20.04 6.02
CA VAL A 487 11.21 20.21 7.48
C VAL A 487 9.99 19.54 8.07
N LEU A 488 10.20 18.72 9.10
CA LEU A 488 9.15 18.02 9.83
C LEU A 488 9.19 18.46 11.29
N HIS A 489 8.05 18.84 11.85
CA HIS A 489 7.89 19.13 13.27
C HIS A 489 6.91 18.15 13.91
N ASN A 490 7.37 17.37 14.90
CA ASN A 490 6.61 16.27 15.49
C ASN A 490 6.01 15.33 14.43
N THR A 491 6.82 14.97 13.43
CA THR A 491 6.44 14.17 12.24
C THR A 491 5.49 14.87 11.25
N TRP A 492 5.03 16.09 11.51
CA TRP A 492 4.17 16.84 10.59
C TRP A 492 4.96 17.77 9.65
N PRO A 493 4.49 17.99 8.41
CA PRO A 493 5.10 18.96 7.50
C PRO A 493 5.19 20.34 8.11
N ALA A 494 6.39 20.92 8.10
CA ALA A 494 6.69 22.24 8.62
C ALA A 494 7.57 23.02 7.61
N GLY A 495 7.44 22.72 6.32
CA GLY A 495 8.23 23.30 5.23
C GLY A 495 8.55 22.26 4.17
N LEU A 496 8.34 22.61 2.90
CA LEU A 496 8.62 21.76 1.75
C LEU A 496 9.15 22.60 0.59
N ALA A 497 10.22 22.13 -0.03
CA ALA A 497 10.76 22.66 -1.27
C ALA A 497 10.96 21.51 -2.26
N VAL A 498 10.35 21.60 -3.45
CA VAL A 498 10.42 20.56 -4.51
C VAL A 498 11.20 21.10 -5.70
N GLY A 499 12.28 20.43 -6.08
CA GLY A 499 13.17 20.88 -7.15
C GLY A 499 13.90 22.22 -6.86
N GLN A 500 13.87 22.67 -5.62
CA GLN A 500 14.50 23.92 -5.15
C GLN A 500 15.64 23.62 -4.17
N GLN A 501 16.50 24.61 -3.93
CA GLN A 501 17.62 24.46 -3.01
C GLN A 501 17.29 24.84 -1.57
N ASP A 502 16.36 25.77 -1.36
CA ASP A 502 16.11 26.34 -0.03
C ASP A 502 14.74 25.95 0.51
N VAL A 503 14.69 25.63 1.80
CA VAL A 503 13.44 25.51 2.56
C VAL A 503 13.58 26.24 3.89
N ALA A 504 12.48 26.82 4.35
CA ALA A 504 12.38 27.41 5.68
C ALA A 504 11.32 26.67 6.49
N TYR A 505 11.45 26.74 7.81
CA TYR A 505 10.39 26.32 8.71
C TYR A 505 9.14 27.18 8.49
N GLU A 506 8.00 26.51 8.43
CA GLU A 506 6.64 27.05 8.46
C GLU A 506 5.85 26.27 9.52
N ASP A 507 4.89 26.93 10.19
CA ASP A 507 4.08 26.22 11.17
C ASP A 507 3.27 25.11 10.47
N PRO A 508 3.13 23.92 11.10
CA PRO A 508 2.38 22.83 10.51
C PRO A 508 0.95 23.23 10.11
N PRO A 509 0.41 22.66 9.00
CA PRO A 509 -0.95 22.95 8.59
C PRO A 509 -1.95 22.47 9.64
N GLN A 510 -3.10 23.15 9.73
CA GLN A 510 -4.18 22.77 10.65
C GLN A 510 -4.96 21.54 10.19
N SER A 511 -4.86 21.16 8.91
CA SER A 511 -5.53 20.00 8.33
C SER A 511 -4.70 19.38 7.21
N ILE A 512 -4.89 18.08 6.97
CA ILE A 512 -4.29 17.35 5.85
C ILE A 512 -5.34 16.84 4.85
N VAL A 513 -4.89 16.24 3.74
CA VAL A 513 -5.75 15.61 2.72
C VAL A 513 -6.72 14.65 3.40
N GLY A 514 -7.97 14.64 2.94
CA GLY A 514 -9.04 13.85 3.53
C GLY A 514 -9.73 14.51 4.73
N GLY A 515 -9.43 15.79 5.01
CA GLY A 515 -10.13 16.58 6.04
C GLY A 515 -9.73 16.20 7.47
N GLN A 516 -8.55 15.63 7.64
CA GLN A 516 -8.03 15.25 8.95
C GLN A 516 -7.41 16.47 9.63
N ASP A 517 -7.95 16.87 10.79
CA ASP A 517 -7.40 17.95 11.61
C ASP A 517 -6.05 17.53 12.22
N VAL A 518 -5.09 18.45 12.18
CA VAL A 518 -3.76 18.27 12.76
C VAL A 518 -3.55 19.34 13.82
N ALA A 519 -3.45 18.89 15.07
CA ALA A 519 -2.98 19.72 16.17
C ALA A 519 -1.52 19.34 16.46
N THR A 520 -0.59 20.21 16.08
CA THR A 520 0.83 20.02 16.43
C THR A 520 1.20 20.98 17.56
N PRO A 521 1.58 20.49 18.76
CA PRO A 521 2.05 21.38 19.82
C PRO A 521 3.32 22.12 19.38
N ALA A 522 3.57 23.27 19.99
CA ALA A 522 4.71 24.12 19.61
C ALA A 522 6.06 23.58 20.12
N HIS A 523 6.08 22.80 21.20
CA HIS A 523 7.26 22.07 21.67
C HIS A 523 7.41 20.73 20.95
N GLY A 524 8.58 20.12 21.09
CA GLY A 524 8.87 18.81 20.53
C GLY A 524 10.06 18.84 19.58
N PHE A 525 10.03 17.98 18.56
CA PHE A 525 11.21 17.76 17.71
C PHE A 525 11.01 18.30 16.31
N THR A 526 12.06 18.95 15.81
CA THR A 526 12.18 19.31 14.40
C THR A 526 13.27 18.47 13.74
N VAL A 527 12.96 17.83 12.62
CA VAL A 527 13.86 16.99 11.82
C VAL A 527 13.77 17.45 10.37
N ALA A 528 14.90 17.53 9.68
CA ALA A 528 14.91 17.77 8.24
C ALA A 528 15.14 16.48 7.46
N ARG A 529 14.55 16.41 6.28
CA ARG A 529 14.70 15.30 5.33
C ARG A 529 15.03 15.85 3.94
N ALA A 530 15.98 15.23 3.26
CA ALA A 530 16.34 15.55 1.88
C ALA A 530 16.23 14.30 1.01
N VAL A 531 15.72 14.46 -0.21
CA VAL A 531 15.65 13.41 -1.23
C VAL A 531 16.50 13.81 -2.43
N GLY A 532 17.61 13.10 -2.65
CA GLY A 532 18.53 13.34 -3.76
C GLY A 532 17.92 13.06 -5.14
N GLN A 533 18.60 13.51 -6.20
CA GLN A 533 18.16 13.27 -7.59
C GLN A 533 18.11 11.79 -7.99
N ASP A 534 18.90 10.96 -7.32
CA ASP A 534 18.92 9.51 -7.46
C ASP A 534 17.88 8.80 -6.56
N GLY A 535 17.07 9.55 -5.80
CA GLY A 535 16.12 9.01 -4.84
C GLY A 535 16.72 8.59 -3.49
N SER A 536 18.01 8.89 -3.25
CA SER A 536 18.60 8.69 -1.92
C SER A 536 17.93 9.58 -0.87
N ILE A 537 17.72 9.06 0.34
CA ILE A 537 17.08 9.80 1.43
C ILE A 537 18.11 10.05 2.54
N ALA A 538 18.09 11.26 3.08
CA ALA A 538 18.93 11.65 4.21
C ALA A 538 18.13 12.41 5.27
N TYR A 539 18.46 12.21 6.54
CA TYR A 539 17.83 12.88 7.69
C TYR A 539 18.84 13.68 8.50
N SER A 540 18.46 14.87 8.95
CA SER A 540 19.25 15.65 9.89
C SER A 540 19.21 15.04 11.29
N THR A 541 20.12 15.49 12.15
CA THR A 541 19.95 15.34 13.59
C THR A 541 18.69 16.10 14.05
N PRO A 542 17.87 15.54 14.96
CA PRO A 542 16.74 16.26 15.53
C PRO A 542 17.18 17.47 16.35
N VAL A 543 16.36 18.52 16.34
CA VAL A 543 16.43 19.66 17.25
C VAL A 543 15.23 19.58 18.18
N TYR A 544 15.46 19.48 19.49
CA TYR A 544 14.39 19.44 20.49
C TYR A 544 14.12 20.84 21.05
N ARG A 545 12.85 21.26 21.02
CA ARG A 545 12.35 22.47 21.61
C ARG A 545 11.60 22.14 22.89
N ARG A 546 12.02 22.78 23.98
CA ARG A 546 11.24 22.86 25.23
C ARG A 546 10.31 24.06 25.13
N ASP A 547 9.15 23.99 25.78
CA ASP A 547 8.41 25.21 26.06
C ASP A 547 9.32 26.17 26.84
N ASP A 548 9.55 27.36 26.29
CA ASP A 548 10.08 28.46 27.10
C ASP A 548 8.94 28.91 28.02
N PRO A 549 9.18 29.03 29.35
CA PRO A 549 8.17 29.46 30.30
C PRO A 549 7.66 30.89 30.09
#